data_AF-A0AAD1RRD8-F1
#
_entry.id   AF-A0AAD1RRD8-F1
#
_cell.length_a   1.000
_cell.length_b   1.000
_cell.length_c   1.000
_cell.angle_alpha   90.00
_cell.angle_beta   90.00
_cell.angle_gamma   90.00
#
_symmetry.space_group_name_H-M   'P 1'
#
loop_
_entity.id
_entity.type
_entity.pdbx_description
1 polymer ?
#
loop_
_entity_poly.entity_id
_entity_poly.type
_entity_poly.pdbx_seq_one_letter_code
_entity_poly.pdbx_strand_id
1 'polypeptide(L)'
;MSFLYPKTGKKARRTSGAYLGYTATRTAARGLEAELAVIYYSDWPPDHLPKPTTDMGRKTQKSQPGPSKESHNIGEMLQRPNSKMATRPEAGEHRSDSQTGTTTPGDSPIMSPAMTPLEAMADQDPQAPATKQDIANLLRELRHMTAANLDAVCTKVQAVSARTQTMETEVQDLKREVHNLLHSHTYLTLRVDLAEDCKRCANIKLRRVSDTIDQAELPQYLRWLMDSLLPHSQAKKIQLEGCYRINKSQQAPSDASRDIIVRYQSVADRNRILAAVKGKPSPDPEVPLSNATNRRVS
;
A
#
# COMPACT_ATOMS: atom_id res chain seq x y z
N MET A 1 -55.22 36.96 -57.18
CA MET A 1 -54.01 36.12 -57.17
C MET A 1 -54.01 35.34 -55.85
N SER A 2 -54.33 34.05 -55.94
CA SER A 2 -54.55 33.18 -54.79
C SER A 2 -53.29 32.37 -54.50
N PHE A 3 -52.77 32.46 -53.27
CA PHE A 3 -51.69 31.60 -52.81
C PHE A 3 -52.26 30.39 -52.07
N LEU A 4 -52.17 29.23 -52.71
CA LEU A 4 -52.38 27.92 -52.14
C LEU A 4 -51.09 27.46 -51.45
N TYR A 5 -51.15 27.15 -50.16
CA TYR A 5 -50.12 26.38 -49.46
C TYR A 5 -50.41 24.88 -49.59
N PRO A 6 -49.42 24.03 -49.98
CA PRO A 6 -49.52 22.61 -49.74
C PRO A 6 -48.95 22.25 -48.36
N LYS A 7 -49.79 21.59 -47.55
CA LYS A 7 -49.41 20.83 -46.35
C LYS A 7 -48.97 19.42 -46.75
N THR A 8 -47.69 19.11 -46.65
CA THR A 8 -47.11 17.76 -46.50
C THR A 8 -45.73 17.94 -45.81
N GLY A 9 -45.20 17.09 -44.94
CA GLY A 9 -45.64 15.84 -44.35
C GLY A 9 -44.58 15.34 -43.34
N LYS A 10 -44.99 14.38 -42.52
CA LYS A 10 -44.19 13.34 -41.83
C LYS A 10 -43.05 13.79 -40.89
N LYS A 11 -43.38 13.79 -39.58
CA LYS A 11 -42.41 13.71 -38.48
C LYS A 11 -41.63 12.39 -38.58
N ALA A 12 -40.32 12.48 -38.87
CA ALA A 12 -39.41 11.37 -38.69
C ALA A 12 -39.18 11.14 -37.18
N ARG A 13 -39.58 9.95 -36.69
CA ARG A 13 -39.12 9.43 -35.40
C ARG A 13 -37.60 9.23 -35.48
N ARG A 14 -36.84 10.12 -34.84
CA ARG A 14 -35.45 9.83 -34.46
C ARG A 14 -35.50 8.83 -33.31
N THR A 15 -35.22 7.56 -33.59
CA THR A 15 -34.85 6.58 -32.58
C THR A 15 -33.45 6.91 -32.08
N SER A 16 -33.36 7.36 -30.84
CA SER A 16 -32.11 7.49 -30.08
C SER A 16 -31.60 6.09 -29.72
N GLY A 17 -30.98 5.41 -30.67
CA GLY A 17 -30.25 4.16 -30.45
C GLY A 17 -28.76 4.44 -30.25
N ALA A 18 -28.39 5.01 -29.10
CA ALA A 18 -26.97 5.19 -28.74
C ALA A 18 -26.81 5.33 -27.22
N TYR A 19 -27.29 4.36 -26.43
CA TYR A 19 -26.99 4.29 -25.00
C TYR A 19 -26.97 2.83 -24.50
N LEU A 20 -26.35 1.92 -25.25
CA LEU A 20 -26.17 0.52 -24.83
C LEU A 20 -24.73 0.00 -25.02
N GLY A 21 -23.75 0.89 -25.21
CA GLY A 21 -22.34 0.51 -25.38
C GLY A 21 -21.46 0.63 -24.13
N TYR A 22 -21.91 1.33 -23.08
CA TYR A 22 -21.07 1.64 -21.90
C TYR A 22 -21.50 0.93 -20.60
N THR A 23 -22.61 0.20 -20.62
CA THR A 23 -23.08 -0.56 -19.45
C THR A 23 -22.56 -2.00 -19.43
N ALA A 24 -22.22 -2.59 -20.58
CA ALA A 24 -21.75 -3.98 -20.65
C ALA A 24 -20.34 -4.19 -20.07
N THR A 25 -19.45 -3.19 -20.16
CA THR A 25 -18.11 -3.25 -19.54
C THR A 25 -18.11 -2.98 -18.04
N ARG A 26 -19.17 -2.35 -17.50
CA ARG A 26 -19.29 -2.06 -16.06
C ARG A 26 -19.84 -3.25 -15.26
N THR A 27 -20.68 -4.08 -15.89
CA THR A 27 -21.20 -5.31 -15.25
C THR A 27 -20.15 -6.42 -15.21
N ALA A 28 -19.28 -6.51 -16.22
CA ALA A 28 -18.14 -7.44 -16.21
C ALA A 28 -17.09 -7.08 -15.14
N ALA A 29 -16.87 -5.79 -14.88
CA ALA A 29 -15.95 -5.33 -13.83
C ALA A 29 -16.47 -5.63 -12.41
N ARG A 30 -17.79 -5.55 -12.16
CA ARG A 30 -18.38 -5.92 -10.86
C ARG A 30 -18.42 -7.42 -10.60
N GLY A 31 -18.53 -8.25 -11.65
CA GLY A 31 -18.40 -9.70 -11.53
C GLY A 31 -16.98 -10.11 -11.11
N LEU A 32 -15.96 -9.46 -11.67
CA LEU A 32 -14.56 -9.68 -11.30
C LEU A 32 -14.20 -9.16 -9.89
N GLU A 33 -14.80 -8.05 -9.43
CA GLU A 33 -14.61 -7.57 -8.05
C GLU A 33 -15.21 -8.55 -7.02
N ALA A 34 -16.32 -9.22 -7.34
CA ALA A 34 -16.92 -10.24 -6.48
C ALA A 34 -16.16 -11.59 -6.53
N GLU A 35 -15.66 -12.01 -7.69
CA GLU A 35 -14.87 -13.25 -7.79
C GLU A 35 -13.44 -13.10 -7.24
N LEU A 36 -12.77 -11.95 -7.41
CA LEU A 36 -11.46 -11.71 -6.81
C LEU A 36 -11.51 -11.59 -5.29
N ALA A 37 -12.62 -11.07 -4.75
CA ALA A 37 -12.86 -11.06 -3.30
C ALA A 37 -13.11 -12.48 -2.74
N VAL A 38 -13.63 -13.42 -3.54
CA VAL A 38 -13.89 -14.81 -3.11
C VAL A 38 -12.64 -15.70 -3.26
N ILE A 39 -11.79 -15.44 -4.25
CA ILE A 39 -10.57 -16.23 -4.48
C ILE A 39 -9.49 -15.94 -3.42
N TYR A 40 -9.38 -14.71 -2.90
CA TYR A 40 -8.33 -14.36 -1.92
C TYR A 40 -8.61 -14.72 -0.46
N TYR A 41 -9.80 -15.25 -0.12
CA TYR A 41 -10.07 -15.83 1.20
C TYR A 41 -9.81 -17.35 1.27
N SER A 42 -9.44 -17.99 0.16
CA SER A 42 -9.37 -19.47 0.09
C SER A 42 -7.96 -20.06 0.17
N ASP A 43 -6.91 -19.26 -0.08
CA ASP A 43 -5.52 -19.76 -0.22
C ASP A 43 -4.53 -19.19 0.81
N TRP A 44 -5.01 -18.61 1.92
CA TRP A 44 -4.13 -18.28 3.05
C TRP A 44 -3.90 -19.54 3.91
N PRO A 45 -2.64 -19.97 4.15
CA PRO A 45 -2.38 -21.17 4.95
C PRO A 45 -2.94 -21.00 6.37
N PRO A 46 -3.71 -21.97 6.90
CA PRO A 46 -4.38 -21.86 8.20
C PRO A 46 -3.43 -21.90 9.41
N ASP A 47 -2.11 -22.07 9.20
CA ASP A 47 -1.15 -22.43 10.27
C ASP A 47 -0.51 -21.24 11.02
N HIS A 48 -0.94 -20.00 10.77
CA HIS A 48 -0.35 -18.81 11.42
C HIS A 48 -1.31 -17.96 12.24
N LEU A 49 -2.53 -18.44 12.50
CA LEU A 49 -3.38 -17.83 13.53
C LEU A 49 -2.97 -18.36 14.92
N PRO A 50 -2.73 -17.49 15.92
CA PRO A 50 -2.55 -17.94 17.29
C PRO A 50 -3.82 -18.67 17.72
N LYS A 51 -3.67 -19.96 18.06
CA LYS A 51 -4.77 -20.78 18.59
C LYS A 51 -5.37 -20.04 19.80
N PRO A 52 -6.70 -19.81 19.85
CA PRO A 52 -7.31 -19.30 21.06
C PRO A 52 -7.14 -20.37 22.14
N THR A 53 -6.30 -20.08 23.14
CA THR A 53 -6.28 -20.81 24.40
C THR A 53 -7.56 -20.48 25.16
N THR A 54 -8.63 -21.19 24.83
CA THR A 54 -9.85 -21.22 25.64
C THR A 54 -9.82 -22.47 26.50
N ASP A 55 -8.96 -22.45 27.52
CA ASP A 55 -9.17 -23.25 28.73
C ASP A 55 -9.83 -22.34 29.75
N MET A 56 -11.15 -22.45 29.87
CA MET A 56 -11.90 -22.04 31.05
C MET A 56 -13.12 -22.95 31.15
N GLY A 57 -12.96 -24.05 31.88
CA GLY A 57 -14.08 -24.81 32.40
C GLY A 57 -15.03 -23.87 33.14
N ARG A 58 -16.27 -23.75 32.67
CA ARG A 58 -17.34 -23.06 33.38
C ARG A 58 -18.57 -23.95 33.45
N LYS A 59 -18.80 -24.46 34.66
CA LYS A 59 -20.01 -25.19 35.06
C LYS A 59 -21.25 -24.36 34.73
N THR A 60 -22.19 -24.99 34.05
CA THR A 60 -23.53 -24.50 33.75
C THR A 60 -24.31 -24.31 35.05
N GLN A 61 -24.63 -23.07 35.40
CA GLN A 61 -25.62 -22.76 36.43
C GLN A 61 -26.81 -22.03 35.77
N LYS A 62 -27.97 -22.69 35.84
CA LYS A 62 -29.29 -22.17 35.49
C LYS A 62 -29.53 -20.83 36.20
N SER A 63 -29.97 -19.81 35.46
CA SER A 63 -30.78 -18.72 36.02
C SER A 63 -31.78 -18.20 35.00
N GLN A 64 -32.91 -17.76 35.54
CA GLN A 64 -34.23 -17.50 34.95
C GLN A 64 -34.33 -16.19 34.13
N PRO A 65 -35.46 -15.99 33.41
CA PRO A 65 -35.70 -14.78 32.63
C PRO A 65 -36.35 -13.65 33.45
N GLY A 66 -35.99 -12.41 33.14
CA GLY A 66 -36.59 -11.18 33.70
C GLY A 66 -36.14 -9.92 32.95
N PRO A 67 -36.91 -8.81 32.99
CA PRO A 67 -37.47 -8.24 31.77
C PRO A 67 -36.90 -6.89 31.27
N SER A 68 -37.22 -6.64 30.00
CA SER A 68 -37.27 -5.39 29.23
C SER A 68 -37.38 -4.06 30.00
N LYS A 69 -36.56 -3.07 29.62
CA LYS A 69 -36.97 -1.77 29.04
C LYS A 69 -35.78 -0.79 28.89
N GLU A 70 -36.02 0.23 28.07
CA GLU A 70 -35.31 1.51 27.93
C GLU A 70 -34.17 1.62 26.92
N SER A 71 -34.60 1.89 25.68
CA SER A 71 -33.92 2.71 24.70
C SER A 71 -33.70 4.14 25.23
N HIS A 72 -32.46 4.63 25.20
CA HIS A 72 -32.15 6.06 25.26
C HIS A 72 -31.46 6.48 23.97
N ASN A 73 -32.17 7.32 23.21
CA ASN A 73 -31.64 8.15 22.14
C ASN A 73 -30.80 9.25 22.78
N ILE A 74 -29.51 9.32 22.44
CA ILE A 74 -28.73 10.56 22.57
C ILE A 74 -28.04 10.76 21.23
N GLY A 75 -28.67 11.60 20.41
CA GLY A 75 -27.97 12.29 19.34
C GLY A 75 -27.17 13.42 19.97
N GLU A 76 -25.85 13.43 19.76
CA GLU A 76 -25.08 14.65 19.91
C GLU A 76 -24.16 14.86 18.71
N MET A 77 -24.16 16.13 18.36
CA MET A 77 -23.78 16.76 17.13
C MET A 77 -22.39 17.34 17.35
N LEU A 78 -21.34 16.69 16.85
CA LEU A 78 -19.98 17.22 16.92
C LEU A 78 -19.58 17.87 15.60
N GLN A 79 -19.61 19.21 15.64
CA GLN A 79 -19.07 20.13 14.65
C GLN A 79 -17.57 19.87 14.47
N ARG A 80 -17.14 19.71 13.22
CA ARG A 80 -15.73 19.69 12.82
C ARG A 80 -15.19 21.12 12.79
N PRO A 81 -14.01 21.42 13.36
CA PRO A 81 -13.27 22.59 12.96
C PRO A 81 -12.41 22.28 11.73
N ASN A 82 -12.56 23.15 10.73
CA ASN A 82 -11.66 23.31 9.59
C ASN A 82 -10.22 23.52 10.08
N SER A 83 -9.28 22.67 9.68
CA SER A 83 -7.86 23.02 9.69
C SER A 83 -7.42 23.41 8.28
N LYS A 84 -6.94 24.66 8.23
CA LYS A 84 -6.46 25.38 7.05
C LYS A 84 -5.19 24.74 6.50
N MET A 85 -5.03 24.95 5.19
CA MET A 85 -3.81 24.78 4.41
C MET A 85 -2.56 25.28 5.17
N ALA A 86 -1.56 24.42 5.29
CA ALA A 86 -0.20 24.82 5.63
C ALA A 86 0.67 24.66 4.39
N THR A 87 1.11 25.81 3.90
CA THR A 87 2.03 26.03 2.78
C THR A 87 3.39 25.40 3.09
N ARG A 88 3.90 24.63 2.12
CA ARG A 88 5.27 24.11 2.06
C ARG A 88 6.27 25.25 1.89
N PRO A 89 7.39 25.28 2.64
CA PRO A 89 8.61 25.89 2.17
C PRO A 89 9.67 24.84 1.83
N GLU A 90 10.46 25.18 0.82
CA GLU A 90 11.56 24.39 0.28
C GLU A 90 12.83 24.46 1.14
N ALA A 91 13.64 23.42 0.94
CA ALA A 91 15.10 23.35 0.97
C ALA A 91 15.89 24.46 1.70
N GLY A 92 16.62 24.02 2.73
CA GLY A 92 17.82 24.68 3.23
C GLY A 92 18.79 23.62 3.71
N GLU A 93 19.82 23.36 2.91
CA GLU A 93 21.00 22.58 3.30
C GLU A 93 21.65 23.23 4.52
N HIS A 94 21.86 22.49 5.60
CA HIS A 94 22.96 22.74 6.51
C HIS A 94 23.49 21.42 7.05
N ARG A 95 24.67 21.05 6.55
CA ARG A 95 25.59 20.15 7.21
C ARG A 95 25.83 20.66 8.63
N SER A 96 25.70 19.79 9.61
CA SER A 96 26.37 19.93 10.89
C SER A 96 26.66 18.54 11.41
N ASP A 97 27.94 18.17 11.29
CA ASP A 97 28.55 17.10 12.05
C ASP A 97 28.28 17.34 13.53
N SER A 98 27.69 16.36 14.21
CA SER A 98 27.66 16.34 15.67
C SER A 98 27.74 14.90 16.13
N GLN A 99 28.99 14.54 16.43
CA GLN A 99 29.35 13.40 17.25
C GLN A 99 28.69 13.55 18.62
N THR A 100 27.82 12.62 18.98
CA THR A 100 27.46 12.32 20.38
C THR A 100 27.58 10.80 20.47
N GLY A 101 28.69 10.26 20.94
CA GLY A 101 29.25 10.54 22.25
C GLY A 101 28.61 9.56 23.23
N THR A 102 29.03 8.31 23.13
CA THR A 102 28.66 7.20 24.00
C THR A 102 29.18 7.51 25.41
N THR A 103 28.35 8.13 26.25
CA THR A 103 28.65 8.27 27.68
C THR A 103 28.06 7.08 28.41
N THR A 104 28.89 6.04 28.52
CA THR A 104 28.90 5.09 29.63
C THR A 104 28.77 5.87 30.94
N PRO A 105 27.84 5.56 31.85
CA PRO A 105 27.91 6.07 33.21
C PRO A 105 29.12 5.40 33.87
N GLY A 106 30.22 6.15 33.89
CA GLY A 106 31.45 5.76 34.56
C GLY A 106 31.24 5.59 36.06
N ASP A 107 31.82 4.51 36.55
CA ASP A 107 32.53 4.41 37.82
C ASP A 107 32.49 5.69 38.66
N SER A 108 31.56 5.70 39.62
CA SER A 108 31.70 6.60 40.76
C SER A 108 32.93 6.15 41.56
N PRO A 109 33.92 7.03 41.79
CA PRO A 109 35.09 6.67 42.57
C PRO A 109 34.65 6.32 43.99
N ILE A 110 35.13 5.17 44.46
CA ILE A 110 35.16 4.79 45.87
C ILE A 110 35.98 5.87 46.58
N MET A 111 35.32 6.92 47.08
CA MET A 111 35.93 7.82 48.04
C MET A 111 36.01 7.08 49.37
N SER A 112 37.22 6.65 49.70
CA SER A 112 37.59 6.19 51.02
C SER A 112 37.11 7.18 52.08
N PRO A 113 36.42 6.76 53.14
CA PRO A 113 36.15 7.65 54.26
C PRO A 113 37.49 7.95 54.94
N ALA A 114 37.86 9.22 54.95
CA ALA A 114 38.97 9.73 55.73
C ALA A 114 38.77 9.33 57.19
N MET A 115 39.77 8.65 57.75
CA MET A 115 39.95 8.46 59.18
C MET A 115 39.96 9.84 59.86
N THR A 116 38.88 10.17 60.55
CA THR A 116 38.88 11.24 61.56
C THR A 116 39.47 10.73 62.87
N PRO A 117 40.13 11.58 63.66
CA PRO A 117 41.00 11.15 64.75
C PRO A 117 40.20 10.53 65.89
N LEU A 118 40.66 9.35 66.29
CA LEU A 118 40.55 8.84 67.65
C LEU A 118 41.17 9.89 68.59
N GLU A 119 40.60 10.06 69.79
CA GLU A 119 41.06 10.94 70.89
C GLU A 119 40.51 12.38 70.87
N ALA A 120 39.34 12.57 71.51
CA ALA A 120 39.16 13.52 72.62
C ALA A 120 37.65 13.71 72.93
N MET A 121 37.00 12.74 73.59
CA MET A 121 35.77 12.98 74.36
C MET A 121 35.61 11.88 75.43
N ALA A 122 36.46 11.90 76.44
CA ALA A 122 36.19 11.29 77.73
C ALA A 122 35.64 12.39 78.65
N ASP A 123 34.37 12.73 78.45
CA ASP A 123 33.49 13.48 79.38
C ASP A 123 32.15 13.76 78.67
N GLN A 124 31.46 12.68 78.27
CA GLN A 124 30.02 12.77 78.04
C GLN A 124 29.34 12.24 79.29
N ASP A 125 28.66 13.15 79.99
CA ASP A 125 27.66 12.86 81.03
C ASP A 125 26.84 11.62 80.64
N PRO A 126 26.47 10.75 81.60
CA PRO A 126 25.57 9.65 81.33
C PRO A 126 24.26 10.23 80.79
N GLN A 127 24.02 10.11 79.48
CA GLN A 127 22.75 10.48 78.87
C GLN A 127 21.66 9.83 79.70
N ALA A 128 20.79 10.66 80.28
CA ALA A 128 19.63 10.20 81.01
C ALA A 128 18.91 9.15 80.14
N PRO A 129 18.52 7.99 80.70
CA PRO A 129 17.91 6.93 79.91
C PRO A 129 16.71 7.50 79.17
N ALA A 130 16.73 7.44 77.83
CA ALA A 130 15.65 7.92 76.97
C ALA A 130 14.31 7.49 77.57
N THR A 131 13.45 8.46 77.86
CA THR A 131 12.23 8.12 78.58
C THR A 131 11.34 7.28 77.67
N LYS A 132 10.52 6.41 78.24
CA LYS A 132 9.57 5.58 77.45
C LYS A 132 8.69 6.44 76.53
N GLN A 133 8.47 7.71 76.90
CA GLN A 133 7.71 8.68 76.12
C GLN A 133 8.48 9.15 74.87
N ASP A 134 9.78 9.38 74.97
CA ASP A 134 10.63 9.78 73.84
C ASP A 134 10.68 8.68 72.78
N ILE A 135 10.82 7.43 73.22
CA ILE A 135 10.76 6.25 72.35
C ILE A 135 9.39 6.14 71.68
N ALA A 136 8.30 6.35 72.42
CA ALA A 136 6.94 6.31 71.85
C ALA A 136 6.69 7.42 70.82
N ASN A 137 7.23 8.62 71.04
CA ASN A 137 7.13 9.74 70.10
C ASN A 137 7.92 9.47 68.82
N LEU A 138 9.15 8.97 68.92
CA LEU A 138 9.98 8.59 67.76
C LEU A 138 9.29 7.50 66.93
N LEU A 139 8.73 6.47 67.57
CA LEU A 139 8.00 5.41 66.87
C LEU A 139 6.75 5.95 66.16
N ARG A 140 6.07 6.93 66.74
CA ARG A 140 4.92 7.59 66.10
C ARG A 140 5.36 8.39 64.87
N GLU A 141 6.43 9.16 64.99
CA GLU A 141 6.99 9.94 63.89
C GLU A 141 7.47 9.05 62.73
N LEU A 142 8.22 7.99 63.04
CA LEU A 142 8.65 7.00 62.04
C LEU A 142 7.46 6.34 61.33
N ARG A 143 6.38 6.01 62.07
CA ARG A 143 5.16 5.48 61.47
C ARG A 143 4.51 6.49 60.53
N HIS A 144 4.40 7.76 60.92
CA HIS A 144 3.83 8.81 60.07
C HIS A 144 4.68 9.07 58.83
N MET A 145 6.01 9.16 58.97
CA MET A 145 6.92 9.30 57.83
C MET A 145 6.83 8.12 56.87
N THR A 146 6.78 6.89 57.41
CA THR A 146 6.66 5.68 56.60
C THR A 146 5.33 5.66 55.86
N ALA A 147 4.22 5.99 56.53
CA ALA A 147 2.90 6.08 55.91
C ALA A 147 2.88 7.13 54.78
N ALA A 148 3.39 8.34 55.04
CA ALA A 148 3.44 9.41 54.04
C ALA A 148 4.31 9.04 52.82
N ASN A 149 5.45 8.37 53.04
CA ASN A 149 6.30 7.89 51.95
C ASN A 149 5.61 6.79 51.14
N LEU A 150 4.92 5.85 51.80
CA LEU A 150 4.14 4.82 51.12
C LEU A 150 3.01 5.43 50.28
N ASP A 151 2.28 6.40 50.82
CA ASP A 151 1.24 7.11 50.07
C ASP A 151 1.81 7.83 48.84
N ALA A 152 2.93 8.53 49.00
CA ALA A 152 3.61 9.20 47.89
C ALA A 152 4.10 8.23 46.81
N VAL A 153 4.61 7.05 47.20
CA VAL A 153 4.98 5.99 46.27
C VAL A 153 3.75 5.42 45.57
N CYS A 154 2.66 5.15 46.30
CA CYS A 154 1.40 4.68 45.74
C CYS A 154 0.85 5.64 44.67
N THR A 155 0.86 6.96 44.93
CA THR A 155 0.43 7.96 43.94
C THR A 155 1.32 7.95 42.69
N LYS A 156 2.65 7.83 42.85
CA LYS A 156 3.58 7.72 41.72
C LYS A 156 3.33 6.46 40.89
N VAL A 157 3.12 5.32 41.54
CA VAL A 157 2.82 4.04 40.86
C VAL A 157 1.51 4.15 40.09
N GLN A 158 0.46 4.75 40.67
CA GLN A 158 -0.80 4.98 39.97
C GLN A 158 -0.64 5.91 38.75
N ALA A 159 0.10 6.99 38.88
CA ALA A 159 0.36 7.92 37.78
C ALA A 159 1.13 7.24 36.63
N VAL A 160 2.15 6.44 36.95
CA VAL A 160 2.90 5.66 35.96
C VAL A 160 2.00 4.61 35.30
N SER A 161 1.17 3.91 36.07
CA SER A 161 0.23 2.92 35.56
C SER A 161 -0.74 3.52 34.54
N ALA A 162 -1.35 4.67 34.86
CA ALA A 162 -2.27 5.37 33.96
C ALA A 162 -1.57 5.83 32.66
N ARG A 163 -0.33 6.31 32.76
CA ARG A 163 0.48 6.68 31.59
C ARG A 163 0.78 5.46 30.72
N THR A 164 1.18 4.33 31.32
CA THR A 164 1.45 3.09 30.59
C THR A 164 0.21 2.61 29.87
N GLN A 165 -0.95 2.63 30.52
CA GLN A 165 -2.22 2.25 29.88
C GLN A 165 -2.55 3.14 28.67
N THR A 166 -2.32 4.46 28.78
CA THR A 166 -2.54 5.39 27.66
C THR A 166 -1.60 5.06 26.49
N MET A 167 -0.31 4.85 26.78
CA MET A 167 0.67 4.47 25.75
C MET A 167 0.34 3.12 25.10
N GLU A 168 -0.15 2.15 25.88
CA GLU A 168 -0.60 0.86 25.34
C GLU A 168 -1.77 1.03 24.37
N THR A 169 -2.75 1.88 24.69
CA THR A 169 -3.87 2.16 23.78
C THR A 169 -3.40 2.85 22.49
N GLU A 170 -2.51 3.83 22.58
CA GLU A 170 -1.93 4.52 21.42
C GLU A 170 -1.15 3.55 20.52
N VAL A 171 -0.36 2.65 21.11
CA VAL A 171 0.37 1.61 20.36
C VAL A 171 -0.59 0.66 19.64
N GLN A 172 -1.71 0.29 20.25
CA GLN A 172 -2.71 -0.57 19.60
C GLN A 172 -3.43 0.14 18.45
N ASP A 173 -3.76 1.42 18.61
CA ASP A 173 -4.36 2.21 17.54
C ASP A 173 -3.38 2.41 16.38
N LEU A 174 -2.10 2.69 16.67
CA LEU A 174 -1.05 2.79 15.65
C LEU A 174 -0.87 1.46 14.90
N LYS A 175 -0.88 0.32 15.61
CA LYS A 175 -0.84 -1.01 14.96
C LYS A 175 -2.02 -1.21 14.00
N ARG A 176 -3.22 -0.79 14.39
CA ARG A 176 -4.42 -0.88 13.55
C ARG A 176 -4.29 0.03 12.32
N GLU A 177 -3.78 1.24 12.49
CA GLU A 177 -3.54 2.17 11.38
C GLU A 177 -2.50 1.63 10.39
N VAL A 178 -1.37 1.13 10.87
CA VAL A 178 -0.34 0.50 10.03
C VAL A 178 -0.91 -0.69 9.25
N HIS A 179 -1.73 -1.52 9.88
CA HIS A 179 -2.39 -2.63 9.20
C HIS A 179 -3.31 -2.15 8.07
N ASN A 180 -4.14 -1.12 8.33
CA ASN A 180 -5.02 -0.53 7.34
C ASN A 180 -4.25 0.08 6.16
N LEU A 181 -3.15 0.78 6.45
CA LEU A 181 -2.27 1.37 5.44
C LEU A 181 -1.60 0.30 4.58
N LEU A 182 -1.10 -0.78 5.19
CA LEU A 182 -0.49 -1.88 4.46
C LEU A 182 -1.50 -2.58 3.53
N HIS A 183 -2.74 -2.76 4.01
CA HIS A 183 -3.82 -3.31 3.19
C HIS A 183 -4.15 -2.39 2.00
N SER A 184 -4.28 -1.08 2.24
CA SER A 184 -4.54 -0.09 1.19
C SER A 184 -3.40 -0.02 0.17
N HIS A 185 -2.14 -0.02 0.63
CA HIS A 185 -0.96 -0.04 -0.23
C HIS A 185 -0.94 -1.27 -1.13
N THR A 186 -1.22 -2.45 -0.57
CA THR A 186 -1.27 -3.71 -1.33
C THR A 186 -2.35 -3.64 -2.41
N TYR A 187 -3.55 -3.17 -2.06
CA TYR A 187 -4.66 -2.99 -3.01
C TYR A 187 -4.31 -2.01 -4.13
N LEU A 188 -3.71 -0.87 -3.81
CA LEU A 188 -3.33 0.13 -4.80
C LEU A 188 -2.20 -0.36 -5.71
N THR A 189 -1.22 -1.09 -5.17
CA THR A 189 -0.14 -1.71 -5.95
C THR A 189 -0.72 -2.64 -7.00
N LEU A 190 -1.62 -3.55 -6.59
CA LEU A 190 -2.30 -4.45 -7.52
C LEU A 190 -3.07 -3.69 -8.61
N ARG A 191 -3.73 -2.59 -8.26
CA ARG A 191 -4.46 -1.77 -9.25
C ARG A 191 -3.54 -1.06 -10.23
N VAL A 192 -2.37 -0.62 -9.79
CA VAL A 192 -1.35 -0.04 -10.67
C VAL A 192 -0.86 -1.11 -11.63
N ASP A 193 -0.53 -2.30 -11.14
CA ASP A 193 -0.07 -3.42 -11.97
C ASP A 193 -1.12 -3.80 -13.02
N LEU A 194 -2.39 -3.96 -12.62
CA LEU A 194 -3.49 -4.23 -13.54
C LEU A 194 -3.68 -3.12 -14.58
N ALA A 195 -3.53 -1.85 -14.18
CA ALA A 195 -3.65 -0.73 -15.10
C ALA A 195 -2.48 -0.67 -16.09
N GLU A 196 -1.26 -0.99 -15.63
CA GLU A 196 -0.08 -1.12 -16.50
C GLU A 196 -0.24 -2.28 -17.47
N ASP A 197 -0.72 -3.43 -17.00
CA ASP A 197 -1.00 -4.59 -17.83
C ASP A 197 -2.06 -4.26 -18.87
N CYS A 198 -3.15 -3.58 -18.50
CA CYS A 198 -4.16 -3.12 -19.45
C CYS A 198 -3.57 -2.20 -20.53
N LYS A 199 -2.65 -1.28 -20.16
CA LYS A 199 -1.92 -0.44 -21.13
C LYS A 199 -1.01 -1.25 -22.05
N ARG A 200 -0.42 -2.34 -21.55
CA ARG A 200 0.47 -3.23 -22.31
C ARG A 200 -0.27 -4.34 -23.06
N CYS A 201 -1.55 -4.56 -22.77
CA CYS A 201 -2.37 -5.65 -23.36
C CYS A 201 -2.52 -5.54 -24.87
N ALA A 202 -2.35 -4.35 -25.46
CA ALA A 202 -2.36 -4.15 -26.90
C ALA A 202 -0.95 -4.10 -27.51
N ASN A 203 0.10 -4.44 -26.77
CA ASN A 203 1.47 -4.42 -27.24
C ASN A 203 1.94 -5.82 -27.70
N ILE A 204 2.69 -5.85 -28.79
CA ILE A 204 3.50 -7.00 -29.21
C ILE A 204 4.97 -6.58 -29.21
N LYS A 205 5.81 -7.45 -28.66
CA LYS A 205 7.26 -7.30 -28.72
C LYS A 205 7.80 -8.12 -29.88
N LEU A 206 8.37 -7.45 -30.88
CA LEU A 206 9.08 -8.09 -31.98
C LEU A 206 10.57 -8.17 -31.64
N ARG A 207 11.16 -9.33 -31.87
CA ARG A 207 12.58 -9.60 -31.64
C ARG A 207 13.29 -9.87 -32.96
N ARG A 208 14.61 -9.65 -33.01
CA ARG A 208 15.47 -9.96 -34.17
C ARG A 208 15.09 -9.21 -35.47
N VAL A 209 14.51 -8.02 -35.34
CA VAL A 209 14.33 -7.14 -36.50
C VAL A 209 15.63 -6.39 -36.72
N SER A 210 16.15 -6.45 -37.94
CA SER A 210 17.42 -5.80 -38.32
C SER A 210 17.47 -4.35 -37.85
N ASP A 211 18.59 -3.94 -37.26
CA ASP A 211 18.84 -2.54 -36.88
C ASP A 211 19.06 -1.62 -38.09
N THR A 212 19.17 -2.18 -39.31
CA THR A 212 19.25 -1.41 -40.56
C THR A 212 17.93 -0.73 -40.94
N ILE A 213 16.80 -1.15 -40.35
CA ILE A 213 15.49 -0.55 -40.61
C ILE A 213 15.31 0.64 -39.66
N ASP A 214 15.28 1.84 -40.23
CA ASP A 214 15.15 3.06 -39.45
C ASP A 214 13.76 3.19 -38.80
N GLN A 215 13.69 4.01 -37.75
CA GLN A 215 12.45 4.26 -37.01
C GLN A 215 11.34 4.86 -37.91
N ALA A 216 11.72 5.63 -38.94
CA ALA A 216 10.80 6.20 -39.92
C ALA A 216 10.23 5.14 -40.88
N GLU A 217 10.99 4.10 -41.20
CA GLU A 217 10.60 3.02 -42.12
C GLU A 217 9.83 1.90 -41.43
N LEU A 218 9.96 1.82 -40.10
CA LEU A 218 9.38 0.77 -39.27
C LEU A 218 7.86 0.59 -39.47
N PRO A 219 7.01 1.63 -39.56
CA PRO A 219 5.58 1.46 -39.85
C PRO A 219 5.31 0.78 -41.19
N GLN A 220 6.11 1.05 -42.23
CA GLN A 220 5.95 0.45 -43.55
C GLN A 220 6.38 -1.02 -43.54
N TYR A 221 7.52 -1.32 -42.89
CA TYR A 221 7.97 -2.70 -42.65
C TYR A 221 6.91 -3.52 -41.90
N LEU A 222 6.30 -2.95 -40.86
CA LEU A 222 5.25 -3.62 -40.09
C LEU A 222 4.01 -3.90 -40.92
N ARG A 223 3.59 -2.99 -41.81
CA ARG A 223 2.47 -3.23 -42.73
C ARG A 223 2.77 -4.40 -43.67
N TRP A 224 3.96 -4.43 -44.27
CA TRP A 224 4.40 -5.55 -45.09
C TRP A 224 4.41 -6.86 -44.30
N LEU A 225 4.92 -6.84 -43.06
CA LEU A 225 4.91 -8.00 -42.18
C LEU A 225 3.48 -8.48 -41.90
N MET A 226 2.54 -7.57 -41.62
CA MET A 226 1.13 -7.93 -41.40
C MET A 226 0.49 -8.53 -42.67
N ASP A 227 0.78 -7.97 -43.85
CA ASP A 227 0.29 -8.47 -45.14
C ASP A 227 0.82 -9.89 -45.45
N SER A 228 2.02 -10.23 -44.97
CA SER A 228 2.59 -11.58 -45.12
C SER A 228 2.04 -12.58 -44.09
N LEU A 229 1.69 -12.11 -42.89
CA LEU A 229 1.18 -12.97 -41.81
C LEU A 229 -0.29 -13.29 -41.97
N LEU A 230 -1.10 -12.32 -42.38
CA LEU A 230 -2.56 -12.40 -42.38
C LEU A 230 -3.14 -12.40 -43.80
N PRO A 231 -4.34 -12.97 -44.02
CA PRO A 231 -5.06 -12.78 -45.28
C PRO A 231 -5.26 -11.29 -45.58
N HIS A 232 -5.11 -10.88 -46.84
CA HIS A 232 -5.12 -9.47 -47.26
C HIS A 232 -6.38 -8.68 -46.80
N SER A 233 -7.53 -9.36 -46.68
CA SER A 233 -8.77 -8.76 -46.19
C SER A 233 -8.76 -8.42 -44.68
N GLN A 234 -7.91 -9.10 -43.91
CA GLN A 234 -7.74 -8.90 -42.47
C GLN A 234 -6.61 -7.91 -42.17
N ALA A 235 -5.52 -7.96 -42.95
CA ALA A 235 -4.37 -7.09 -42.75
C ALA A 235 -4.74 -5.60 -42.83
N LYS A 236 -5.60 -5.21 -43.80
CA LYS A 236 -6.09 -3.83 -43.96
C LYS A 236 -6.89 -3.28 -42.78
N LYS A 237 -7.45 -4.15 -41.93
CA LYS A 237 -8.31 -3.74 -40.81
C LYS A 237 -7.52 -3.43 -39.54
N ILE A 238 -6.25 -3.82 -39.48
CA ILE A 238 -5.42 -3.66 -38.29
C ILE A 238 -4.93 -2.23 -38.21
N GLN A 239 -5.22 -1.57 -37.09
CA GLN A 239 -4.77 -0.20 -36.84
C GLN A 239 -3.61 -0.21 -35.85
N LEU A 240 -2.48 0.34 -36.30
CA LEU A 240 -1.30 0.59 -35.48
C LEU A 240 -1.47 1.95 -34.79
N GLU A 241 -1.34 1.96 -33.47
CA GLU A 241 -1.29 3.21 -32.71
C GLU A 241 0.13 3.80 -32.72
N GLY A 242 1.14 2.94 -32.63
CA GLY A 242 2.54 3.35 -32.72
C GLY A 242 3.51 2.18 -32.68
N CYS A 243 4.76 2.43 -33.05
CA CYS A 243 5.84 1.46 -32.93
C CYS A 243 7.14 2.19 -32.56
N TYR A 244 7.97 1.56 -31.73
CA TYR A 244 9.25 2.13 -31.33
C TYR A 244 10.26 1.04 -30.96
N ARG A 245 11.54 1.32 -31.22
CA ARG A 245 12.66 0.48 -30.75
C ARG A 245 12.91 0.72 -29.27
N ILE A 246 13.11 -0.35 -28.52
CA ILE A 246 13.55 -0.29 -27.12
C ILE A 246 15.06 -0.10 -27.11
N ASN A 247 15.56 0.77 -26.22
CA ASN A 247 16.99 0.89 -25.98
C ASN A 247 17.55 -0.45 -25.49
N LYS A 248 18.78 -0.79 -25.92
CA LYS A 248 19.45 -2.02 -25.44
C LYS A 248 19.61 -1.91 -23.93
N SER A 249 19.30 -2.98 -23.21
CA SER A 249 19.68 -3.04 -21.80
C SER A 249 21.20 -3.06 -21.71
N GLN A 250 21.76 -2.54 -20.62
CA GLN A 250 23.22 -2.55 -20.39
C GLN A 250 23.81 -3.98 -20.37
N GLN A 251 22.96 -5.00 -20.20
CA GLN A 251 23.35 -6.41 -20.15
C GLN A 251 23.21 -7.13 -21.51
N ALA A 252 22.67 -6.48 -22.54
CA ALA A 252 22.50 -7.13 -23.85
C ALA A 252 23.83 -7.17 -24.62
N PRO A 253 24.13 -8.25 -25.36
CA PRO A 253 25.28 -8.30 -26.27
C PRO A 253 25.28 -7.12 -27.23
N SER A 254 26.46 -6.58 -27.54
CA SER A 254 26.62 -5.45 -28.49
C SER A 254 25.94 -5.72 -29.83
N ASP A 255 25.97 -6.97 -30.27
CA ASP A 255 25.52 -7.40 -31.59
C ASP A 255 24.03 -7.79 -31.62
N ALA A 256 23.37 -7.88 -30.46
CA ALA A 256 21.96 -8.22 -30.40
C ALA A 256 21.11 -7.06 -30.96
N SER A 257 20.24 -7.35 -31.93
CA SER A 257 19.34 -6.32 -32.49
C SER A 257 18.37 -5.78 -31.44
N ARG A 258 18.03 -4.50 -31.52
CA ARG A 258 17.05 -3.89 -30.60
C ARG A 258 15.67 -4.51 -30.77
N ASP A 259 15.00 -4.75 -29.65
CA ASP A 259 13.60 -5.18 -29.64
C ASP A 259 12.70 -4.01 -30.05
N ILE A 260 11.55 -4.31 -30.65
CA ILE A 260 10.55 -3.33 -31.04
C ILE A 260 9.25 -3.59 -30.28
N ILE A 261 8.66 -2.55 -29.72
CA ILE A 261 7.28 -2.59 -29.23
C ILE A 261 6.37 -2.04 -30.31
N VAL A 262 5.39 -2.85 -30.70
CA VAL A 262 4.30 -2.46 -31.59
C VAL A 262 3.03 -2.36 -30.77
N ARG A 263 2.40 -1.19 -30.77
CA ARG A 263 1.14 -0.92 -30.08
C ARG A 263 -0.01 -0.89 -31.08
N TYR A 264 -0.99 -1.75 -30.84
CA TYR A 264 -2.21 -1.82 -31.63
C TYR A 264 -3.30 -0.99 -30.97
N GLN A 265 -4.23 -0.48 -31.77
CA GLN A 265 -5.39 0.24 -31.24
C GLN A 265 -6.33 -0.67 -30.45
N SER A 266 -6.37 -1.97 -30.79
CA SER A 266 -7.24 -2.96 -30.15
C SER A 266 -6.49 -4.22 -29.73
N VAL A 267 -6.82 -4.74 -28.54
CA VAL A 267 -6.33 -6.03 -28.04
C VAL A 267 -6.76 -7.18 -28.97
N ALA A 268 -7.91 -7.04 -29.63
CA ALA A 268 -8.38 -8.03 -30.60
C ALA A 268 -7.44 -8.14 -31.82
N ASP A 269 -6.84 -7.03 -32.26
CA ASP A 269 -5.86 -7.03 -33.36
C ASP A 269 -4.60 -7.79 -32.97
N ARG A 270 -4.07 -7.48 -31.78
CA ARG A 270 -2.94 -8.22 -31.20
C ARG A 270 -3.23 -9.71 -31.16
N ASN A 271 -4.38 -10.12 -30.62
CA ASN A 271 -4.71 -11.54 -30.46
C ASN A 271 -4.86 -12.24 -31.81
N ARG A 272 -5.40 -11.57 -32.83
CA ARG A 272 -5.48 -12.09 -34.21
C ARG A 272 -4.09 -12.33 -34.79
N ILE A 273 -3.16 -11.39 -34.62
CA ILE A 273 -1.78 -11.52 -35.09
C ILE A 273 -1.07 -12.67 -34.37
N LEU A 274 -1.19 -12.74 -33.04
CA LEU A 274 -0.59 -13.82 -32.25
C LEU A 274 -1.15 -15.19 -32.63
N ALA A 275 -2.45 -15.29 -32.91
CA ALA A 275 -3.07 -16.52 -33.39
C ALA A 275 -2.54 -16.93 -34.77
N ALA A 276 -2.39 -15.98 -35.70
CA ALA A 276 -1.85 -16.23 -37.02
C ALA A 276 -0.38 -16.68 -37.00
N VAL A 277 0.42 -16.13 -36.09
CA VAL A 277 1.82 -16.54 -35.89
C VAL A 277 1.91 -17.94 -35.30
N LYS A 278 1.08 -18.28 -34.31
CA LYS A 278 1.09 -19.63 -33.69
C LYS A 278 0.72 -20.75 -34.67
N GLY A 279 -0.07 -20.45 -35.69
CA GLY A 279 -0.51 -21.43 -36.69
C GLY A 279 0.46 -21.65 -37.86
N LYS A 280 1.50 -20.83 -38.00
CA LYS A 280 2.48 -20.98 -39.10
C LYS A 280 3.69 -21.78 -38.62
N PRO A 281 4.17 -22.77 -39.41
CA PRO A 281 5.48 -23.37 -39.15
C PRO A 281 6.54 -22.26 -39.20
N SER A 282 7.55 -22.36 -38.34
CA SER A 282 8.67 -21.40 -38.32
C SER A 282 9.22 -21.26 -39.74
N PRO A 283 9.32 -20.04 -40.30
CA PRO A 283 9.95 -19.85 -41.59
C PRO A 283 11.41 -20.34 -41.49
N ASP A 284 11.84 -21.14 -42.47
CA ASP A 284 13.23 -21.56 -42.57
C ASP A 284 14.12 -20.30 -42.66
N PRO A 285 15.24 -20.24 -41.91
CA PRO A 285 16.04 -19.02 -41.73
C PRO A 285 16.75 -18.48 -42.97
N GLU A 286 16.56 -19.07 -44.16
CA GLU A 286 17.41 -18.84 -45.34
C GLU A 286 16.69 -18.30 -46.58
N VAL A 287 15.56 -17.60 -46.45
CA VAL A 287 15.01 -16.87 -47.61
C VAL A 287 15.53 -15.43 -47.62
N PRO A 288 16.61 -15.11 -48.37
CA PRO A 288 17.07 -13.74 -48.52
C PRO A 288 15.96 -12.86 -49.12
N LEU A 289 15.77 -11.69 -48.51
CA LEU A 289 14.81 -10.63 -48.89
C LEU A 289 15.05 -10.04 -50.30
N SER A 290 16.03 -10.54 -51.07
CA SER A 290 16.39 -10.04 -52.39
C SER A 290 15.30 -10.21 -53.45
N ASN A 291 14.27 -11.03 -53.21
CA ASN A 291 13.20 -11.27 -54.19
C ASN A 291 11.95 -10.38 -54.02
N ALA A 292 11.87 -9.52 -53.01
CA ALA A 292 10.68 -8.70 -52.76
C ALA A 292 10.54 -7.47 -53.70
N THR A 293 11.59 -7.10 -54.43
CA THR A 293 11.62 -5.85 -55.22
C THR A 293 11.15 -5.99 -56.67
N ASN A 294 10.87 -7.20 -57.17
CA ASN A 294 10.59 -7.42 -58.61
C ASN A 294 9.16 -7.86 -58.97
N ARG A 295 8.17 -7.75 -58.08
CA ARG A 295 6.75 -7.92 -58.43
C ARG A 295 6.06 -6.57 -58.62
N ARG A 296 6.45 -5.86 -59.69
CA ARG A 296 5.66 -4.78 -60.27
C ARG A 296 5.61 -5.00 -61.79
N VAL A 297 4.41 -4.94 -62.33
CA VAL A 297 4.05 -4.99 -63.77
C VAL A 297 3.96 -6.39 -64.38
N SER A 298 2.76 -6.99 -64.28
CA SER A 298 2.08 -7.71 -65.36
C SER A 298 0.58 -7.60 -65.11
#